data_AF-A0A7S0TB57-F1
#
_entry.id   AF-A0A7S0TB57-F1
#
_cell.length_a   1.000
_cell.length_b   1.000
_cell.length_c   1.000
_cell.angle_alpha   90.00
_cell.angle_beta   90.00
_cell.angle_gamma   90.00
#
_symmetry.space_group_name_H-M   'P 1'
#
loop_
_entity.id
_entity.type
_entity.pdbx_description
1 polymer ?
#
loop_
_entity_poly.entity_id
_entity_poly.type
_entity_poly.pdbx_seq_one_letter_code
_entity_poly.pdbx_strand_id
1 'polypeptide(L)'
;MNTTIETSSATLVEAPQTKSKARLVLKQDRYSIRKSLLKASAESSGNCENEQDDSNDHAYRRQLRQSSFALLDFRPLCPCIAQWGGNPYIWVGSADDAMLRLYAPSGHDPRSLIPVLLPEEHFFIRSPVMGLDFLSHDGRHTLAVACQDGTIQLITWSDADKSAITKSIFGDLQSQKVIVDGPLVCLKLDCNQRVMVGSLCGFVCQLNWDDNSKLWEGPHMVVQDLLQNTMEESVLAVDVWKNYVAIGTHAGRCLLYATHDGENYFMVWQCVLPYPVHDICILTTNQETLKLAVTTRRSFHVFSKIRGKAVIWNEMPKTREKYSSELGKTKLENILKEIRKANQQLDLETQSSVREIVQDLLTKVETATPDTPTANVGTISNLMDRVEEYVASKEPDTTNLSSSADAPHWEYSSSDEEEEEEQTAENENEEEEGQKETKEEAEC
;
A
#
# COMPACT_ATOMS: atom_id res chain seq x y z
N MET A 1 8.17 6.59 80.46
CA MET A 1 6.73 6.26 80.35
C MET A 1 6.53 5.63 78.99
N ASN A 2 6.24 4.33 78.97
CA ASN A 2 6.07 3.54 77.76
C ASN A 2 4.62 3.68 77.27
N THR A 3 4.44 4.11 76.02
CA THR A 3 3.14 4.08 75.34
C THR A 3 3.23 3.13 74.15
N THR A 4 2.58 2.00 74.33
CA THR A 4 2.30 0.94 73.37
C THR A 4 1.43 1.49 72.24
N ILE A 5 1.81 1.26 70.98
CA ILE A 5 0.96 1.50 69.82
C ILE A 5 0.47 0.14 69.33
N GLU A 6 -0.82 -0.10 69.47
CA GLU A 6 -1.50 -1.29 68.97
C GLU A 6 -1.64 -1.23 67.44
N THR A 7 -1.11 -2.25 66.77
CA THR A 7 -1.33 -2.53 65.36
C THR A 7 -2.68 -3.22 65.19
N SER A 8 -3.66 -2.52 64.63
CA SER A 8 -4.91 -3.12 64.15
C SER A 8 -4.73 -3.60 62.71
N SER A 9 -4.87 -4.90 62.53
CA SER A 9 -4.86 -5.60 61.25
C SER A 9 -6.24 -5.46 60.57
N ALA A 10 -6.32 -4.57 59.59
CA ALA A 10 -7.49 -4.49 58.71
C ALA A 10 -7.45 -5.64 57.68
N THR A 11 -8.39 -6.57 57.80
CA THR A 11 -8.62 -7.66 56.86
C THR A 11 -9.26 -7.07 55.60
N LEU A 12 -8.53 -7.06 54.49
CA LEU A 12 -9.03 -6.67 53.17
C LEU A 12 -9.95 -7.79 52.67
N VAL A 13 -11.26 -7.56 52.73
CA VAL A 13 -12.26 -8.39 52.08
C VAL A 13 -12.23 -8.07 50.59
N GLU A 14 -11.75 -9.00 49.77
CA GLU A 14 -11.78 -8.90 48.31
C GLU A 14 -13.24 -8.86 47.83
N ALA A 15 -13.65 -7.71 47.30
CA ALA A 15 -14.90 -7.60 46.56
C ALA A 15 -14.76 -8.33 45.21
N PRO A 16 -15.74 -9.15 44.79
CA PRO A 16 -15.67 -9.86 43.53
C PRO A 16 -15.65 -8.87 42.36
N GLN A 17 -14.59 -8.93 41.54
CA GLN A 17 -14.47 -8.15 40.32
C GLN A 17 -15.57 -8.54 39.32
N THR A 18 -16.65 -7.77 39.30
CA THR A 18 -17.65 -7.85 38.22
C THR A 18 -17.02 -7.30 36.94
N LYS A 19 -16.63 -8.19 36.03
CA LYS A 19 -16.21 -7.84 34.66
C LYS A 19 -17.37 -7.16 33.93
N SER A 20 -17.33 -5.84 33.81
CA SER A 20 -18.25 -5.09 32.96
C SER A 20 -17.87 -5.34 31.50
N LYS A 21 -18.56 -6.29 30.84
CA LYS A 21 -18.53 -6.41 29.39
C LYS A 21 -19.40 -5.28 28.82
N ALA A 22 -18.79 -4.14 28.54
CA ALA A 22 -19.41 -3.14 27.67
C ALA A 22 -19.50 -3.75 26.26
N ARG A 23 -20.68 -4.22 25.89
CA ARG A 23 -20.99 -4.71 24.53
C ARG A 23 -21.63 -3.55 23.79
N LEU A 24 -20.87 -2.90 22.90
CA LEU A 24 -21.43 -1.95 21.95
C LEU A 24 -22.31 -2.74 20.96
N VAL A 25 -23.62 -2.70 21.14
CA VAL A 25 -24.58 -3.25 20.18
C VAL A 25 -25.00 -2.11 19.27
N LEU A 26 -24.36 -2.02 18.10
CA LEU A 26 -24.86 -1.18 17.02
C LEU A 26 -26.12 -1.86 16.48
N LYS A 27 -27.30 -1.32 16.80
CA LYS A 27 -28.54 -1.69 16.11
C LYS A 27 -28.40 -1.19 14.67
N GLN A 28 -28.24 -2.14 13.76
CA GLN A 28 -28.28 -1.89 12.33
C GLN A 28 -29.76 -1.74 11.96
N ASP A 29 -30.28 -0.51 12.05
CA ASP A 29 -31.59 -0.22 11.48
C ASP A 29 -31.46 -0.36 9.96
N ARG A 30 -32.21 -1.31 9.39
CA ARG A 30 -32.27 -1.54 7.95
C ARG A 30 -32.78 -0.26 7.31
N TYR A 31 -31.90 0.48 6.63
CA TYR A 31 -32.31 1.53 5.70
C TYR A 31 -33.04 0.87 4.53
N SER A 32 -34.36 0.72 4.65
CA SER A 32 -35.21 0.56 3.48
C SER A 32 -35.18 1.88 2.73
N ILE A 33 -34.43 1.92 1.63
CA ILE A 33 -34.43 3.02 0.66
C ILE A 33 -35.89 3.17 0.17
N ARG A 34 -36.63 4.11 0.76
CA ARG A 34 -37.95 4.49 0.28
C ARG A 34 -37.77 5.23 -1.05
N LYS A 35 -38.13 4.55 -2.14
CA LYS A 35 -38.30 5.06 -3.51
C LYS A 35 -39.44 6.12 -3.64
N SER A 36 -39.61 7.03 -2.67
CA SER A 36 -40.79 7.91 -2.61
C SER A 36 -40.53 9.41 -2.83
N LEU A 37 -39.39 9.81 -3.39
CA LEU A 37 -39.07 11.24 -3.59
C LEU A 37 -38.91 11.70 -5.05
N LEU A 38 -39.43 10.94 -6.02
CA LEU A 38 -39.48 11.37 -7.43
C LEU A 38 -40.89 11.43 -8.03
N LYS A 39 -41.95 11.41 -7.21
CA LYS A 39 -43.34 11.50 -7.68
C LYS A 39 -44.08 12.78 -7.29
N ALA A 40 -43.35 13.85 -6.97
CA ALA A 40 -43.94 15.11 -6.50
C ALA A 40 -43.64 16.35 -7.36
N SER A 41 -43.16 16.22 -8.61
CA SER A 41 -43.00 17.39 -9.49
C SER A 41 -43.41 17.20 -10.95
N ALA A 42 -44.27 16.22 -11.24
CA ALA A 42 -44.81 16.00 -12.58
C ALA A 42 -46.34 16.18 -12.61
N GLU A 43 -46.84 17.25 -12.00
CA GLU A 43 -48.19 17.75 -12.26
C GLU A 43 -48.14 19.27 -12.36
N SER A 44 -47.69 19.78 -13.50
CA SER A 44 -48.03 21.13 -13.98
C SER A 44 -47.66 21.26 -15.45
N SER A 45 -48.70 21.54 -16.24
CA SER A 45 -48.69 22.18 -17.57
C SER A 45 -48.07 21.44 -18.76
N GLY A 46 -48.96 20.96 -19.64
CA GLY A 46 -49.04 21.50 -21.00
C GLY A 46 -48.51 20.62 -22.13
N ASN A 47 -49.45 20.07 -22.91
CA ASN A 47 -49.31 19.56 -24.27
C ASN A 47 -48.12 20.14 -25.07
N CYS A 48 -47.30 19.27 -25.65
CA CYS A 48 -46.89 19.31 -27.06
C CYS A 48 -46.33 17.92 -27.43
N GLU A 49 -46.99 17.27 -28.38
CA GLU A 49 -46.57 16.03 -29.01
C GLU A 49 -45.25 16.23 -29.77
N ASN A 50 -44.26 15.37 -29.51
CA ASN A 50 -43.23 14.88 -30.45
C ASN A 50 -42.19 14.08 -29.64
N GLU A 51 -42.53 12.83 -29.29
CA GLU A 51 -41.59 11.87 -28.73
C GLU A 51 -41.07 10.95 -29.82
N GLN A 52 -39.80 11.11 -30.20
CA GLN A 52 -39.02 10.02 -30.76
C GLN A 52 -37.54 10.22 -30.41
N ASP A 53 -37.01 9.22 -29.69
CA ASP A 53 -35.60 8.81 -29.65
C ASP A 53 -34.56 9.35 -28.63
N ASP A 54 -34.96 9.81 -27.43
CA ASP A 54 -33.99 10.08 -26.33
C ASP A 54 -34.01 9.07 -25.16
N SER A 55 -34.86 8.04 -25.23
CA SER A 55 -35.02 7.04 -24.16
C SER A 55 -33.80 6.11 -23.99
N ASN A 56 -33.11 5.79 -25.08
CA ASN A 56 -32.00 4.84 -25.05
C ASN A 56 -30.71 5.43 -24.49
N ASP A 57 -30.44 6.73 -24.69
CA ASP A 57 -29.21 7.35 -24.16
C ASP A 57 -29.28 7.50 -22.63
N HIS A 58 -30.47 7.74 -22.06
CA HIS A 58 -30.65 7.79 -20.61
C HIS A 58 -30.59 6.41 -19.94
N ALA A 59 -31.09 5.36 -20.59
CA ALA A 59 -30.97 3.99 -20.11
C ALA A 59 -29.52 3.51 -20.16
N TYR A 60 -28.81 3.79 -21.26
CA TYR A 60 -27.40 3.43 -21.42
C TYR A 60 -26.49 4.17 -20.42
N ARG A 61 -26.70 5.48 -20.18
CA ARG A 61 -25.96 6.23 -19.15
C ARG A 61 -26.26 5.76 -17.72
N ARG A 62 -27.49 5.28 -17.44
CA ARG A 62 -27.82 4.64 -16.14
C ARG A 62 -27.16 3.28 -15.99
N GLN A 63 -27.10 2.50 -17.07
CA GLN A 63 -26.51 1.18 -17.07
C GLN A 63 -24.98 1.27 -16.97
N LEU A 64 -24.33 2.24 -17.62
CA LEU A 64 -22.91 2.55 -17.40
C LEU A 64 -22.63 2.97 -15.95
N ARG A 65 -23.51 3.77 -15.34
CA ARG A 65 -23.46 4.11 -13.90
C ARG A 65 -23.86 2.96 -12.98
N GLN A 66 -24.23 1.79 -13.48
CA GLN A 66 -24.49 0.60 -12.67
C GLN A 66 -23.43 -0.48 -12.91
N SER A 67 -22.82 -0.53 -14.10
CA SER A 67 -21.77 -1.48 -14.47
C SER A 67 -20.35 -1.02 -14.10
N SER A 68 -20.08 0.29 -14.02
CA SER A 68 -18.77 0.82 -13.59
C SER A 68 -18.59 0.87 -12.07
N PHE A 69 -19.65 0.61 -11.30
CA PHE A 69 -19.58 0.39 -9.85
C PHE A 69 -19.55 -1.10 -9.55
N ALA A 70 -18.66 -1.84 -10.22
CA ALA A 70 -18.34 -3.21 -9.86
C ALA A 70 -18.21 -3.26 -8.33
N LEU A 71 -19.12 -4.01 -7.71
CA LEU A 71 -19.23 -4.14 -6.26
C LEU A 71 -17.93 -4.75 -5.76
N LEU A 72 -17.01 -3.92 -5.27
CA LEU A 72 -15.85 -4.41 -4.55
C LEU A 72 -16.36 -5.24 -3.37
N ASP A 73 -15.85 -6.46 -3.22
CA ASP A 73 -16.12 -7.33 -2.06
C ASP A 73 -15.69 -6.65 -0.74
N PHE A 74 -14.81 -5.67 -0.84
CA PHE A 74 -14.43 -4.76 0.24
C PHE A 74 -14.97 -3.36 -0.01
N ARG A 75 -15.78 -2.85 0.94
CA ARG A 75 -16.08 -1.42 1.06
C ARG A 75 -15.53 -0.88 2.37
N PRO A 76 -14.75 0.23 2.36
CA PRO A 76 -14.35 0.88 3.59
C PRO A 76 -15.60 1.37 4.34
N LEU A 77 -15.46 1.58 5.65
CA LEU A 77 -16.53 2.12 6.46
C LEU A 77 -16.81 3.57 6.01
N CYS A 78 -17.85 3.73 5.19
CA CYS A 78 -18.40 5.01 4.78
C CYS A 78 -19.21 5.61 5.95
N PRO A 79 -19.13 6.94 6.19
CA PRO A 79 -18.36 7.95 5.46
C PRO A 79 -16.87 8.02 5.85
N CYS A 80 -16.03 8.44 4.91
CA CYS A 80 -14.65 8.85 5.19
C CYS A 80 -14.68 10.27 5.75
N ILE A 81 -13.98 10.51 6.87
CA ILE A 81 -14.01 11.79 7.57
C ILE A 81 -12.58 12.26 7.84
N ALA A 82 -12.29 13.52 7.53
CA ALA A 82 -11.06 14.19 7.93
C ALA A 82 -11.35 15.55 8.59
N GLN A 83 -10.67 15.86 9.69
CA GLN A 83 -10.84 17.13 10.39
C GLN A 83 -9.79 18.14 9.88
N TRP A 84 -10.22 19.38 9.61
CA TRP A 84 -9.29 20.48 9.36
C TRP A 84 -8.57 20.84 10.66
N GLY A 85 -7.30 20.44 10.81
CA GLY A 85 -6.50 20.74 12.01
C GLY A 85 -6.57 22.22 12.43
N GLY A 86 -6.93 22.47 13.69
CA GLY A 86 -7.02 23.82 14.26
C GLY A 86 -8.31 24.60 13.91
N ASN A 87 -9.11 24.10 12.98
CA ASN A 87 -10.42 24.64 12.65
C ASN A 87 -11.52 23.61 12.92
N PRO A 88 -12.77 24.04 13.09
CA PRO A 88 -13.83 23.10 13.37
C PRO A 88 -14.49 22.54 12.09
N TYR A 89 -13.83 22.71 10.93
CA TYR A 89 -14.32 22.19 9.66
C TYR A 89 -14.08 20.69 9.54
N ILE A 90 -15.02 20.00 8.88
CA ILE A 90 -15.02 18.56 8.71
C ILE A 90 -15.21 18.25 7.23
N TRP A 91 -14.26 17.53 6.65
CA TRP A 91 -14.34 16.94 5.32
C TRP A 91 -15.05 15.61 5.39
N VAL A 92 -15.96 15.37 4.46
CA VAL A 92 -16.75 14.14 4.35
C VAL A 92 -16.73 13.67 2.91
N GLY A 93 -16.35 12.41 2.73
CA GLY A 93 -16.42 11.67 1.47
C GLY A 93 -17.19 10.37 1.67
N SER A 94 -17.62 9.76 0.57
CA SER A 94 -18.41 8.54 0.60
C SER A 94 -17.91 7.53 -0.43
N ALA A 95 -17.89 6.26 -0.04
CA ALA A 95 -17.66 5.15 -0.97
C ALA A 95 -18.90 4.86 -1.85
N ASP A 96 -20.01 5.58 -1.65
CA ASP A 96 -21.25 5.43 -2.41
C ASP A 96 -21.44 6.52 -3.48
N ASP A 97 -20.70 7.64 -3.39
CA ASP A 97 -20.78 8.74 -4.34
C ASP A 97 -19.43 9.45 -4.55
N ALA A 98 -19.31 10.14 -5.68
CA ALA A 98 -18.15 10.97 -6.00
C ALA A 98 -18.27 12.40 -5.44
N MET A 99 -18.94 12.59 -4.30
CA MET A 99 -19.15 13.92 -3.73
C MET A 99 -18.29 14.15 -2.50
N LEU A 100 -17.38 15.11 -2.62
CA LEU A 100 -16.65 15.68 -1.49
C LEU A 100 -17.47 16.80 -0.87
N ARG A 101 -17.63 16.77 0.46
CA ARG A 101 -18.42 17.75 1.23
C ARG A 101 -17.56 18.34 2.33
N LEU A 102 -17.78 19.63 2.60
CA LEU A 102 -17.19 20.34 3.72
C LEU A 102 -18.29 20.85 4.62
N TYR A 103 -18.12 20.65 5.92
CA TYR A 103 -19.04 21.13 6.93
C TYR A 103 -18.34 22.06 7.91
N ALA A 104 -19.05 23.09 8.37
CA ALA A 104 -18.64 23.98 9.45
C ALA A 104 -19.65 23.88 10.60
N PRO A 105 -19.27 24.12 11.86
CA PRO A 105 -20.25 24.26 12.92
C PRO A 105 -21.13 25.47 12.68
N SER A 106 -22.41 25.33 13.02
CA SER A 106 -23.32 26.46 13.06
C SER A 106 -22.93 27.41 14.19
N GLY A 107 -22.90 28.71 13.90
CA GLY A 107 -22.70 29.73 14.93
C GLY A 107 -23.83 29.78 15.97
N HIS A 108 -24.99 29.21 15.66
CA HIS A 108 -26.15 29.16 16.56
C HIS A 108 -26.20 27.90 17.44
N ASP A 109 -25.69 26.77 16.94
CA ASP A 109 -25.64 25.50 17.66
C ASP A 109 -24.32 24.77 17.35
N PRO A 110 -23.40 24.63 18.31
CA PRO A 110 -22.12 23.97 18.11
C PRO A 110 -22.25 22.46 17.79
N ARG A 111 -23.43 21.86 17.95
CA ARG A 111 -23.72 20.47 17.59
C ARG A 111 -24.26 20.32 16.17
N SER A 112 -24.63 21.43 15.54
CA SER A 112 -25.15 21.44 14.18
C SER A 112 -24.05 21.79 13.18
N LEU A 113 -24.08 21.12 12.03
CA LEU A 113 -23.14 21.33 10.94
C LEU A 113 -23.88 21.95 9.75
N ILE A 114 -23.29 22.99 9.17
CA ILE A 114 -23.76 23.64 7.95
C ILE A 114 -22.82 23.28 6.78
N PRO A 115 -23.36 22.97 5.59
CA PRO A 115 -22.52 22.71 4.42
C PRO A 115 -21.83 23.99 3.96
N VAL A 116 -20.57 23.87 3.59
CA VAL A 116 -19.77 24.94 2.98
C VAL A 116 -19.74 24.70 1.47
N LEU A 117 -20.01 25.75 0.70
CA LEU A 117 -19.94 25.68 -0.76
C LEU A 117 -18.48 25.58 -1.20
N LEU A 118 -18.19 24.56 -2.01
CA LEU A 118 -16.86 24.29 -2.56
C LEU A 118 -16.76 24.81 -4.00
N PRO A 119 -15.63 25.41 -4.40
CA PRO A 119 -15.34 25.68 -5.81
C PRO A 119 -15.29 24.38 -6.63
N GLU A 120 -16.27 24.17 -7.52
CA GLU A 120 -16.40 22.90 -8.25
C GLU A 120 -15.15 22.54 -9.06
N GLU A 121 -14.48 23.54 -9.63
CA GLU A 121 -13.31 23.34 -10.50
C GLU A 121 -12.15 22.58 -9.83
N HIS A 122 -11.97 22.77 -8.51
CA HIS A 122 -10.88 22.16 -7.74
C HIS A 122 -11.31 20.95 -6.91
N PHE A 123 -12.58 20.91 -6.48
CA PHE A 123 -13.10 19.88 -5.57
C PHE A 123 -13.94 18.79 -6.27
N PHE A 124 -14.07 18.85 -7.60
CA PHE A 124 -14.79 17.83 -8.37
C PHE A 124 -14.04 16.49 -8.41
N ILE A 125 -14.66 15.48 -7.79
CA ILE A 125 -14.23 14.07 -7.80
C ILE A 125 -15.09 13.30 -8.83
N ARG A 126 -14.47 12.35 -9.55
CA ARG A 126 -15.16 11.56 -10.60
C ARG A 126 -15.58 10.17 -10.15
N SER A 127 -15.01 9.68 -9.06
CA SER A 127 -15.16 8.31 -8.58
C SER A 127 -15.43 8.31 -7.06
N PRO A 128 -16.08 7.27 -6.51
CA PRO A 128 -16.32 7.17 -5.08
C PRO A 128 -15.08 7.41 -4.22
N VAL A 129 -15.26 8.16 -3.14
CA VAL A 129 -14.19 8.51 -2.21
C VAL A 129 -14.00 7.39 -1.19
N MET A 130 -12.83 6.75 -1.26
CA MET A 130 -12.49 5.58 -0.46
C MET A 130 -11.63 5.94 0.75
N GLY A 131 -10.88 7.04 0.67
CA GLY A 131 -10.08 7.55 1.77
C GLY A 131 -9.97 9.08 1.73
N LEU A 132 -9.83 9.68 2.91
CA LEU A 132 -9.57 11.09 3.10
C LEU A 132 -8.57 11.28 4.24
N ASP A 133 -7.59 12.16 4.04
CA ASP A 133 -6.76 12.66 5.12
C ASP A 133 -6.41 14.13 4.89
N PHE A 134 -6.14 14.83 5.99
CA PHE A 134 -5.93 16.27 5.97
C PHE A 134 -4.72 16.66 6.81
N LEU A 135 -3.91 17.58 6.30
CA LEU A 135 -2.78 18.16 7.00
C LEU A 135 -2.79 19.69 6.85
N SER A 136 -2.51 20.37 7.95
CA SER A 136 -2.16 21.78 7.94
C SER A 136 -0.74 21.93 8.47
N HIS A 137 0.14 22.57 7.69
CA HIS A 137 1.53 22.81 8.04
C HIS A 137 1.97 24.18 7.51
N ASP A 138 2.49 25.02 8.40
CA ASP A 138 3.04 26.35 8.06
C ASP A 138 2.10 27.24 7.20
N GLY A 139 0.80 27.23 7.52
CA GLY A 139 -0.23 28.02 6.81
C GLY A 139 -0.64 27.45 5.45
N ARG A 140 -0.07 26.31 5.04
CA ARG A 140 -0.49 25.50 3.91
C ARG A 140 -1.40 24.38 4.40
N HIS A 141 -2.47 24.15 3.68
CA HIS A 141 -3.44 23.11 3.95
C HIS A 141 -3.49 22.15 2.77
N THR A 142 -3.50 20.86 3.06
CA THR A 142 -3.57 19.81 2.05
C THR A 142 -4.66 18.83 2.43
N LEU A 143 -5.59 18.61 1.51
CA LEU A 143 -6.54 17.51 1.54
C LEU A 143 -6.12 16.48 0.50
N ALA A 144 -5.90 15.24 0.95
CA ALA A 144 -5.64 14.10 0.08
C ALA A 144 -6.91 13.23 -0.01
N VAL A 145 -7.28 12.88 -1.23
CA VAL A 145 -8.48 12.10 -1.55
C VAL A 145 -8.06 10.88 -2.36
N ALA A 146 -8.39 9.68 -1.89
CA ALA A 146 -8.18 8.44 -2.63
C ALA A 146 -9.52 7.93 -3.15
N CYS A 147 -9.56 7.57 -4.43
CA CYS A 147 -10.79 7.17 -5.11
C CYS A 147 -10.75 5.70 -5.53
N GLN A 148 -11.95 5.14 -5.75
CA GLN A 148 -12.12 3.74 -6.16
C GLN A 148 -11.50 3.43 -7.53
N ASP A 149 -11.30 4.42 -8.39
CA ASP A 149 -10.79 4.24 -9.76
C ASP A 149 -9.26 4.35 -9.88
N GLY A 150 -8.52 4.39 -8.76
CA GLY A 150 -7.08 4.62 -8.78
C GLY A 150 -6.68 6.10 -8.74
N THR A 151 -7.63 7.03 -8.74
CA THR A 151 -7.32 8.46 -8.67
C THR A 151 -6.97 8.91 -7.26
N ILE A 152 -5.82 9.55 -7.13
CA ILE A 152 -5.39 10.34 -5.96
C ILE A 152 -5.56 11.82 -6.33
N GLN A 153 -6.42 12.53 -5.61
CA GLN A 153 -6.59 13.97 -5.78
C GLN A 153 -6.02 14.71 -4.58
N LEU A 154 -5.08 15.62 -4.85
CA LEU A 154 -4.34 16.40 -3.86
C LEU A 154 -4.74 17.86 -4.02
N ILE A 155 -5.47 18.36 -3.04
CA ILE A 155 -6.00 19.73 -3.05
C ILE A 155 -5.24 20.52 -2.00
N THR A 156 -4.48 21.51 -2.45
CA THR A 156 -3.58 22.31 -1.58
C THR A 156 -4.00 23.77 -1.64
N TRP A 157 -4.03 24.46 -0.51
CA TRP A 157 -4.40 25.87 -0.42
C TRP A 157 -3.68 26.58 0.72
N SER A 158 -3.59 27.90 0.65
CA SER A 158 -3.11 28.74 1.74
C SER A 158 -4.29 29.35 2.52
N ASP A 159 -4.03 29.82 3.74
CA ASP A 159 -4.99 30.68 4.42
C ASP A 159 -5.30 31.90 3.56
N ALA A 160 -6.59 32.20 3.36
CA ALA A 160 -6.99 33.39 2.65
C ALA A 160 -6.49 34.65 3.39
N ASP A 161 -5.92 35.59 2.64
CA ASP A 161 -5.46 36.86 3.18
C ASP A 161 -6.64 37.58 3.84
N LYS A 162 -6.56 37.83 5.15
CA LYS A 162 -7.65 38.48 5.92
C LYS A 162 -8.00 39.88 5.41
N SER A 163 -7.15 40.47 4.59
CA SER A 163 -7.30 41.78 3.94
C SER A 163 -8.10 41.71 2.64
N ALA A 164 -8.23 40.54 2.02
CA ALA A 164 -8.98 40.35 0.78
C ALA A 164 -10.49 40.36 1.08
N ILE A 165 -11.22 41.24 0.40
CA ILE A 165 -12.68 41.42 0.54
C ILE A 165 -13.46 40.19 0.02
N THR A 166 -12.78 39.22 -0.59
CA THR A 166 -13.36 37.98 -1.12
C THR A 166 -13.65 36.98 0.00
N LYS A 167 -14.91 36.54 0.09
CA LYS A 167 -15.43 35.58 1.08
C LYS A 167 -14.89 34.13 0.96
N SER A 168 -13.83 33.89 0.18
CA SER A 168 -13.29 32.53 0.04
C SER A 168 -12.47 32.18 1.28
N ILE A 169 -12.73 31.02 1.87
CA ILE A 169 -11.89 30.45 2.93
C ILE A 169 -10.62 29.78 2.39
N PHE A 170 -10.49 29.69 1.06
CA PHE A 170 -9.36 29.10 0.35
C PHE A 170 -8.56 30.22 -0.34
N GLY A 171 -7.29 30.41 0.08
CA GLY A 171 -6.27 31.17 -0.64
C GLY A 171 -5.45 30.26 -1.56
N ASP A 172 -4.77 30.80 -2.57
CA ASP A 172 -3.88 30.09 -3.53
C ASP A 172 -4.21 28.60 -3.74
N LEU A 173 -5.42 28.33 -4.22
CA LEU A 173 -5.96 26.99 -4.35
C LEU A 173 -5.37 26.26 -5.56
N GLN A 174 -4.86 25.05 -5.34
CA GLN A 174 -4.30 24.17 -6.36
C GLN A 174 -4.86 22.76 -6.21
N SER A 175 -5.06 22.08 -7.34
CA SER A 175 -5.49 20.68 -7.36
C SER A 175 -4.63 19.90 -8.34
N GLN A 176 -4.04 18.82 -7.86
CA GLN A 176 -3.27 17.87 -8.66
C GLN A 176 -3.97 16.50 -8.64
N LYS A 177 -4.02 15.84 -9.79
CA LYS A 177 -4.56 14.49 -9.93
C LYS A 177 -3.43 13.56 -10.34
N VAL A 178 -3.29 12.45 -9.62
CA VAL A 178 -2.36 11.37 -9.92
C VAL A 178 -3.17 10.09 -10.06
N ILE A 179 -2.88 9.29 -11.08
CA ILE A 179 -3.59 8.03 -11.35
C ILE A 179 -2.60 6.91 -11.10
N VAL A 180 -3.04 5.91 -10.34
CA VAL A 180 -2.30 4.66 -10.09
C VAL A 180 -3.19 3.47 -10.39
N ASP A 181 -2.59 2.28 -10.45
CA ASP A 181 -3.32 1.08 -10.82
C ASP A 181 -4.28 0.60 -9.72
N GLY A 182 -5.50 0.30 -10.13
CA GLY A 182 -6.50 -0.35 -9.30
C GLY A 182 -7.09 0.49 -8.17
N PRO A 183 -8.07 -0.09 -7.43
CA PRO A 183 -8.84 0.66 -6.44
C PRO A 183 -8.03 1.01 -5.20
N LEU A 184 -8.06 2.29 -4.83
CA LEU A 184 -7.44 2.78 -3.61
C LEU A 184 -8.41 2.67 -2.44
N VAL A 185 -7.91 2.27 -1.28
CA VAL A 185 -8.76 1.98 -0.12
C VAL A 185 -8.37 2.75 1.12
N CYS A 186 -7.08 2.97 1.31
CA CYS A 186 -6.57 3.69 2.46
C CYS A 186 -5.53 4.71 2.02
N LEU A 187 -5.49 5.85 2.71
CA LEU A 187 -4.46 6.85 2.53
C LEU A 187 -4.08 7.47 3.86
N LYS A 188 -2.85 7.96 3.96
CA LYS A 188 -2.37 8.68 5.14
C LYS A 188 -1.46 9.84 4.73
N LEU A 189 -1.68 11.00 5.33
CA LEU A 189 -0.88 12.20 5.15
C LEU A 189 -0.02 12.47 6.39
N ASP A 190 1.30 12.52 6.21
CA ASP A 190 2.28 12.76 7.28
C ASP A 190 2.73 14.23 7.34
N CYS A 191 3.20 14.69 8.51
CA CYS A 191 3.72 16.03 8.74
C CYS A 191 4.93 16.40 7.86
N ASN A 192 5.63 15.42 7.30
CA ASN A 192 6.68 15.66 6.30
C ASN A 192 6.12 15.91 4.88
N GLN A 193 4.81 16.20 4.77
CA GLN A 193 4.11 16.40 3.50
C GLN A 193 4.28 15.20 2.56
N ARG A 194 4.02 14.01 3.08
CA ARG A 194 4.05 12.75 2.33
C ARG A 194 2.69 12.09 2.38
N VAL A 195 2.21 11.65 1.22
CA VAL A 195 0.96 10.91 1.09
C VAL A 195 1.32 9.45 0.87
N MET A 196 0.87 8.56 1.75
CA MET A 196 0.94 7.12 1.55
C MET A 196 -0.41 6.61 1.10
N VAL A 197 -0.44 5.74 0.10
CA VAL A 197 -1.68 5.19 -0.46
C VAL A 197 -1.56 3.69 -0.62
N GLY A 198 -2.58 2.95 -0.17
CA GLY A 198 -2.68 1.51 -0.33
C GLY A 198 -3.79 1.12 -1.32
N SER A 199 -3.49 0.15 -2.17
CA SER A 199 -4.38 -0.36 -3.21
C SER A 199 -4.87 -1.78 -2.90
N LEU A 200 -6.06 -2.12 -3.41
CA LEU A 200 -6.56 -3.49 -3.43
C LEU A 200 -5.73 -4.43 -4.30
N CYS A 201 -4.92 -3.89 -5.21
CA CYS A 201 -3.96 -4.63 -6.04
C CYS A 201 -2.62 -4.91 -5.33
N GLY A 202 -2.61 -4.88 -3.99
CA GLY A 202 -1.49 -5.37 -3.19
C GLY A 202 -0.21 -4.54 -3.23
N PHE A 203 -0.35 -3.23 -3.43
CA PHE A 203 0.79 -2.32 -3.39
C PHE A 203 0.54 -1.11 -2.49
N VAL A 204 1.65 -0.49 -2.07
CA VAL A 204 1.67 0.80 -1.37
C VAL A 204 2.61 1.75 -2.11
N CYS A 205 2.14 2.95 -2.39
CA CYS A 205 2.94 4.00 -3.00
C CYS A 205 2.95 5.28 -2.15
N GLN A 206 3.92 6.13 -2.43
CA GLN A 206 4.18 7.39 -1.76
C GLN A 206 4.17 8.54 -2.76
N LEU A 207 3.61 9.68 -2.37
CA LEU A 207 3.85 10.96 -3.01
C LEU A 207 4.52 11.91 -2.03
N ASN A 208 5.44 12.73 -2.54
CA ASN A 208 6.18 13.72 -1.78
C ASN A 208 5.83 15.11 -2.27
N TRP A 209 5.68 16.06 -1.37
CA TRP A 209 5.63 17.46 -1.77
C TRP A 209 7.04 18.00 -2.06
N ASP A 210 7.24 18.58 -3.23
CA ASP A 210 8.46 19.35 -3.53
C ASP A 210 8.22 20.85 -3.31
N ASP A 211 8.89 21.41 -2.31
CA ASP A 211 8.80 22.84 -1.99
C ASP A 211 9.35 23.76 -3.10
N ASN A 212 10.21 23.26 -4.00
CA ASN A 212 10.77 24.07 -5.08
C ASN A 212 9.76 24.26 -6.22
N SER A 213 9.20 23.16 -6.72
CA SER A 213 8.18 23.19 -7.77
C SER A 213 6.79 23.54 -7.25
N LYS A 214 6.56 23.40 -5.93
CA LYS A 214 5.23 23.47 -5.30
C LYS A 214 4.25 22.46 -5.91
N LEU A 215 4.74 21.27 -6.21
CA LEU A 215 3.97 20.17 -6.79
C LEU A 215 4.23 18.88 -6.03
N TRP A 216 3.33 17.92 -6.19
CA TRP A 216 3.52 16.58 -5.67
C TRP A 216 4.31 15.73 -6.67
N GLU A 217 5.39 15.12 -6.20
CA GLU A 217 6.23 14.16 -6.91
C GLU A 217 5.82 12.73 -6.54
N GLY A 218 5.88 11.81 -7.52
CA GLY A 218 5.49 10.41 -7.38
C GLY A 218 4.57 9.94 -8.52
N PRO A 219 3.97 8.74 -8.41
CA PRO A 219 4.02 7.82 -7.27
C PRO A 219 5.37 7.08 -7.17
N HIS A 220 5.92 6.98 -5.96
CA HIS A 220 7.08 6.14 -5.64
C HIS A 220 6.62 4.86 -4.97
N MET A 221 7.09 3.71 -5.46
CA MET A 221 6.73 2.42 -4.87
C MET A 221 7.39 2.22 -3.51
N VAL A 222 6.58 2.00 -2.47
CA VAL A 222 7.05 1.65 -1.11
C VAL A 222 7.09 0.14 -0.96
N VAL A 223 6.01 -0.52 -1.39
CA VAL A 223 5.88 -1.97 -1.41
C VAL A 223 5.15 -2.36 -2.69
N GLN A 224 5.71 -3.31 -3.41
CA GLN A 224 5.09 -3.96 -4.56
C GLN A 224 5.01 -5.46 -4.29
N ASP A 225 4.08 -6.13 -4.97
CA ASP A 225 3.96 -7.60 -4.98
C ASP A 225 3.79 -8.20 -3.59
N LEU A 226 2.85 -7.65 -2.79
CA LEU A 226 2.36 -8.37 -1.63
C LEU A 226 1.64 -9.63 -2.12
N LEU A 227 2.39 -10.72 -2.26
CA LEU A 227 1.88 -12.00 -2.74
C LEU A 227 1.73 -12.96 -1.56
N GLN A 228 0.58 -13.62 -1.50
CA GLN A 228 0.38 -14.80 -0.66
C GLN A 228 -0.03 -15.97 -1.56
N ASN A 229 0.82 -17.00 -1.64
CA ASN A 229 0.55 -18.21 -2.41
C ASN A 229 0.09 -17.91 -3.85
N THR A 230 0.79 -17.02 -4.56
CA THR A 230 0.52 -16.57 -5.94
C THR A 230 -0.66 -15.61 -6.15
N MET A 231 -1.44 -15.28 -5.11
CA MET A 231 -2.47 -14.22 -5.21
C MET A 231 -1.98 -12.90 -4.62
N GLU A 232 -2.35 -11.79 -5.27
CA GLU A 232 -2.16 -10.44 -4.77
C GLU A 232 -2.97 -10.22 -3.48
N GLU A 233 -2.31 -9.62 -2.50
CA GLU A 233 -2.85 -9.41 -1.17
C GLU A 233 -3.26 -7.95 -1.00
N SER A 234 -4.57 -7.69 -1.02
CA SER A 234 -5.10 -6.33 -0.92
C SER A 234 -4.65 -5.57 0.33
N VAL A 235 -4.22 -4.33 0.15
CA VAL A 235 -3.89 -3.40 1.23
C VAL A 235 -5.17 -2.70 1.69
N LEU A 236 -5.44 -2.77 2.99
CA LEU A 236 -6.67 -2.23 3.59
C LEU A 236 -6.43 -1.06 4.53
N ALA A 237 -5.23 -0.99 5.12
CA ALA A 237 -4.87 0.07 6.04
C ALA A 237 -3.39 0.44 5.89
N VAL A 238 -3.11 1.73 5.95
CA VAL A 238 -1.75 2.27 5.95
C VAL A 238 -1.67 3.39 6.98
N ASP A 239 -0.58 3.40 7.74
CA ASP A 239 -0.22 4.55 8.57
C ASP A 239 1.26 4.87 8.44
N VAL A 240 1.61 6.14 8.62
CA VAL A 240 2.97 6.63 8.46
C VAL A 240 3.33 7.55 9.62
N TRP A 241 4.54 7.34 10.13
CA TRP A 241 5.11 8.21 11.15
C TRP A 241 6.62 8.29 11.00
N LYS A 242 7.12 9.50 10.72
CA LYS A 242 8.55 9.71 10.39
C LYS A 242 8.98 8.68 9.34
N ASN A 243 10.07 7.98 9.57
CA ASN A 243 10.63 7.04 8.62
C ASN A 243 9.95 5.67 8.60
N TYR A 244 8.80 5.49 9.27
CA TYR A 244 8.12 4.20 9.38
C TYR A 244 6.78 4.22 8.65
N VAL A 245 6.49 3.11 7.97
CA VAL A 245 5.21 2.86 7.30
C VAL A 245 4.65 1.54 7.80
N ALA A 246 3.48 1.58 8.42
CA ALA A 246 2.74 0.42 8.87
C ALA A 246 1.67 0.06 7.85
N ILE A 247 1.56 -1.21 7.50
CA ILE A 247 0.65 -1.72 6.47
C ILE A 247 -0.18 -2.86 7.05
N GLY A 248 -1.48 -2.79 6.85
CA GLY A 248 -2.45 -3.81 7.19
C GLY A 248 -3.12 -4.37 5.93
N THR A 249 -3.19 -5.68 5.82
CA THR A 249 -3.69 -6.36 4.62
C THR A 249 -4.98 -7.14 4.85
N HIS A 250 -5.63 -7.53 3.75
CA HIS A 250 -6.83 -8.37 3.77
C HIS A 250 -6.56 -9.78 4.33
N ALA A 251 -5.36 -10.35 4.13
CA ALA A 251 -5.05 -11.65 4.71
C ALA A 251 -4.61 -11.60 6.19
N GLY A 252 -4.67 -10.42 6.82
CA GLY A 252 -4.36 -10.26 8.24
C GLY A 252 -2.89 -10.00 8.54
N ARG A 253 -2.05 -9.75 7.54
CA ARG A 253 -0.66 -9.37 7.76
C ARG A 253 -0.58 -7.93 8.24
N CYS A 254 0.26 -7.74 9.25
CA CYS A 254 0.67 -6.45 9.76
C CYS A 254 2.16 -6.32 9.43
N LEU A 255 2.51 -5.38 8.58
CA LEU A 255 3.88 -5.15 8.13
C LEU A 255 4.34 -3.78 8.62
N LEU A 256 5.62 -3.67 8.96
CA LEU A 256 6.26 -2.40 9.27
C LEU A 256 7.50 -2.27 8.41
N TYR A 257 7.52 -1.21 7.60
CA TYR A 257 8.65 -0.79 6.79
C TYR A 257 9.32 0.42 7.41
N ALA A 258 10.62 0.56 7.16
CA ALA A 258 11.39 1.73 7.51
C ALA A 258 12.19 2.23 6.30
N THR A 259 12.52 3.52 6.27
CA THR A 259 13.40 4.13 5.27
C THR A 259 14.47 5.01 5.93
N HIS A 260 15.63 5.15 5.29
CA HIS A 260 16.67 6.08 5.75
C HIS A 260 16.60 7.44 5.05
N ASP A 261 16.18 7.44 3.79
CA ASP A 261 16.27 8.55 2.86
C ASP A 261 14.89 9.03 2.37
N GLY A 262 13.81 8.32 2.70
CA GLY A 262 12.46 8.62 2.23
C GLY A 262 12.09 7.92 0.92
N GLU A 263 13.01 7.15 0.33
CA GLU A 263 12.87 6.54 -1.00
C GLU A 263 13.02 5.02 -0.92
N ASN A 264 14.04 4.53 -0.20
CA ASN A 264 14.35 3.12 -0.10
C ASN A 264 13.74 2.53 1.17
N TYR A 265 12.69 1.72 1.01
CA TYR A 265 11.99 1.08 2.12
C TYR A 265 12.43 -0.37 2.31
N PHE A 266 12.58 -0.79 3.56
CA PHE A 266 12.87 -2.17 3.93
C PHE A 266 11.99 -2.63 5.09
N MET A 267 11.57 -3.89 5.07
CA MET A 267 10.72 -4.47 6.09
C MET A 267 11.51 -4.69 7.40
N VAL A 268 11.01 -4.13 8.50
CA VAL A 268 11.64 -4.24 9.83
C VAL A 268 10.88 -5.14 10.80
N TRP A 269 9.58 -5.35 10.57
CA TRP A 269 8.75 -6.20 11.41
C TRP A 269 7.55 -6.73 10.65
N GLN A 270 7.07 -7.92 11.03
CA GLN A 270 5.84 -8.50 10.53
C GLN A 270 5.13 -9.34 11.59
N CYS A 271 3.80 -9.40 11.49
CA CYS A 271 2.94 -10.30 12.24
C CYS A 271 1.77 -10.73 11.35
N VAL A 272 1.21 -11.91 11.61
CA VAL A 272 0.02 -12.40 10.91
C VAL A 272 -1.08 -12.64 11.93
N LEU A 273 -2.21 -11.96 11.72
CA LEU A 273 -3.44 -12.12 12.49
C LEU A 273 -4.40 -13.05 11.74
N PRO A 274 -5.32 -13.73 12.43
CA PRO A 274 -6.25 -14.68 11.80
C PRO A 274 -7.39 -14.00 11.02
N TYR A 275 -7.42 -12.67 10.93
CA TYR A 275 -8.49 -11.89 10.33
C TYR A 275 -7.93 -10.69 9.56
N PRO A 276 -8.65 -10.18 8.53
CA PRO A 276 -8.29 -8.95 7.82
C PRO A 276 -8.02 -7.78 8.75
N VAL A 277 -6.98 -7.01 8.44
CA VAL A 277 -6.66 -5.76 9.13
C VAL A 277 -7.47 -4.63 8.50
N HIS A 278 -8.39 -4.04 9.25
CA HIS A 278 -9.21 -2.92 8.76
C HIS A 278 -8.60 -1.55 9.06
N ASP A 279 -7.79 -1.46 10.11
CA ASP A 279 -7.13 -0.22 10.49
C ASP A 279 -5.81 -0.52 11.21
N ILE A 280 -4.83 0.34 11.02
CA ILE A 280 -3.51 0.26 11.64
C ILE A 280 -3.07 1.67 12.03
N CYS A 281 -2.49 1.80 13.23
CA CYS A 281 -2.01 3.08 13.71
C CYS A 281 -0.68 2.93 14.48
N ILE A 282 0.29 3.77 14.13
CA ILE A 282 1.56 3.92 14.82
C ILE A 282 1.35 4.82 16.04
N LEU A 283 1.31 4.18 17.20
CA LEU A 283 1.25 4.84 18.48
C LEU A 283 2.66 5.21 18.94
N THR A 284 2.91 6.50 19.05
CA THR A 284 4.17 7.02 19.54
C THR A 284 4.12 7.19 21.05
N THR A 285 5.23 6.88 21.71
CA THR A 285 5.40 7.15 23.13
C THR A 285 6.63 8.04 23.30
N ASN A 286 6.65 8.87 24.34
CA ASN A 286 7.76 9.77 24.66
C ASN A 286 9.12 9.07 24.84
N GLN A 287 9.15 7.73 24.84
CA GLN A 287 10.31 6.88 25.19
C GLN A 287 10.89 6.14 23.97
N GLU A 288 10.75 6.67 22.75
CA GLU A 288 11.29 6.09 21.49
C GLU A 288 10.76 4.69 21.12
N THR A 289 9.92 4.07 21.96
CA THR A 289 9.33 2.78 21.63
C THR A 289 8.13 2.96 20.72
N LEU A 290 8.22 2.36 19.53
CA LEU A 290 7.11 2.26 18.59
C LEU A 290 6.12 1.21 19.08
N LYS A 291 4.84 1.58 19.12
CA LYS A 291 3.72 0.67 19.35
C LYS A 291 2.82 0.69 18.12
N LEU A 292 2.26 -0.46 17.77
CA LEU A 292 1.25 -0.53 16.72
C LEU A 292 -0.09 -0.92 17.33
N ALA A 293 -1.11 -0.11 17.06
CA ALA A 293 -2.50 -0.50 17.25
C ALA A 293 -3.02 -1.08 15.93
N VAL A 294 -3.67 -2.25 16.00
CA VAL A 294 -4.21 -2.94 14.83
C VAL A 294 -5.65 -3.33 15.14
N THR A 295 -6.56 -2.91 14.27
CA THR A 295 -7.97 -3.26 14.35
C THR A 295 -8.30 -4.29 13.27
N THR A 296 -8.85 -5.42 13.69
CA THR A 296 -9.45 -6.41 12.77
C THR A 296 -10.97 -6.38 12.93
N ARG A 297 -11.67 -7.20 12.13
CA ARG A 297 -13.14 -7.32 12.21
C ARG A 297 -13.63 -7.75 13.59
N ARG A 298 -12.82 -8.47 14.37
CA ARG A 298 -13.24 -9.13 15.61
C ARG A 298 -12.42 -8.75 16.84
N SER A 299 -11.34 -8.01 16.68
CA SER A 299 -10.40 -7.75 17.76
C SER A 299 -9.62 -6.46 17.55
N PHE A 300 -9.13 -5.93 18.67
CA PHE A 300 -8.19 -4.82 18.72
C PHE A 300 -6.91 -5.30 19.39
N HIS A 301 -5.77 -5.12 18.71
CA HIS A 301 -4.47 -5.57 19.15
C HIS A 301 -3.56 -4.37 19.38
N VAL A 302 -2.76 -4.41 20.45
CA VAL A 302 -1.70 -3.44 20.69
C VAL A 302 -0.38 -4.19 20.81
N PHE A 303 0.46 -4.02 19.80
CA PHE A 303 1.80 -4.56 19.78
C PHE A 303 2.74 -3.57 20.47
N SER A 304 3.17 -3.92 21.67
CA SER A 304 4.15 -3.15 22.43
C SER A 304 5.57 -3.60 22.14
N LYS A 305 6.54 -2.68 22.22
CA LYS A 305 7.97 -2.97 22.07
C LYS A 305 8.28 -3.65 20.73
N ILE A 306 7.78 -3.07 19.63
CA ILE A 306 8.26 -3.45 18.30
C ILE A 306 9.69 -2.95 18.21
N ARG A 307 10.60 -3.80 18.69
CA ARG A 307 12.02 -3.69 18.41
C ARG A 307 12.13 -4.12 16.96
N GLY A 308 11.92 -3.19 16.02
CA GLY A 308 12.56 -3.35 14.72
C GLY A 308 14.01 -3.71 15.04
N LYS A 309 14.48 -4.89 14.64
CA LYS A 309 15.82 -5.41 14.97
C LYS A 309 16.75 -4.22 14.99
N ALA A 310 17.23 -3.84 16.19
CA ALA A 310 17.73 -2.51 16.50
C ALA A 310 18.46 -1.89 15.30
N VAL A 311 17.73 -1.14 14.48
CA VAL A 311 18.35 -0.14 13.64
C VAL A 311 18.71 0.91 14.67
N ILE A 312 19.87 0.71 15.29
CA ILE A 312 20.54 1.76 16.02
C ILE A 312 20.76 2.79 14.93
N TRP A 313 19.88 3.79 14.88
CA TRP A 313 20.04 4.97 14.06
C TRP A 313 21.26 5.69 14.62
N ASN A 314 22.45 5.18 14.31
CA ASN A 314 23.68 5.91 14.50
C ASN A 314 23.43 7.23 13.76
N GLU A 315 23.56 8.34 14.49
CA GLU A 315 23.38 9.69 13.97
C GLU A 315 23.94 9.75 12.55
N MET A 316 23.09 10.08 11.58
CA MET A 316 23.52 10.27 10.21
C MET A 316 24.74 11.20 10.23
N PRO A 317 25.84 10.89 9.51
CA PRO A 317 26.81 11.92 9.19
C PRO A 317 26.03 13.04 8.48
N LYS A 318 26.13 14.27 9.00
CA LYS A 318 25.35 15.46 8.58
C LYS A 318 25.57 15.88 7.11
N THR A 319 26.28 15.08 6.34
CA THR A 319 26.56 15.31 4.93
C THR A 319 25.46 14.65 4.10
N ARG A 320 24.44 15.46 3.78
CA ARG A 320 23.57 15.31 2.60
C ARG A 320 24.45 15.36 1.33
N GLU A 321 25.36 14.42 1.15
CA GLU A 321 25.91 14.14 -0.16
C GLU A 321 24.80 13.44 -0.92
N LYS A 322 24.02 14.23 -1.67
CA LYS A 322 23.13 13.72 -2.72
C LYS A 322 23.88 12.61 -3.44
N TYR A 323 23.25 11.45 -3.58
CA TYR A 323 23.77 10.34 -4.37
C TYR A 323 24.15 10.89 -5.76
N SER A 324 25.42 11.23 -5.97
CA SER A 324 25.90 11.69 -7.25
C SER A 324 26.15 10.45 -8.11
N SER A 325 25.93 10.58 -9.41
CA SER A 325 26.27 9.52 -10.38
C SER A 325 27.72 9.08 -10.25
N GLU A 326 28.61 9.98 -9.81
CA GLU A 326 30.02 9.70 -9.52
C GLU A 326 30.20 8.79 -8.30
N LEU A 327 29.49 9.05 -7.19
CA LEU A 327 29.52 8.21 -6.00
C LEU A 327 28.97 6.81 -6.27
N GLY A 328 27.90 6.72 -7.08
CA GLY A 328 27.35 5.45 -7.55
C GLY A 328 28.36 4.67 -8.39
N LYS A 329 29.07 5.35 -9.30
CA LYS A 329 30.13 4.76 -10.11
C LYS A 329 31.29 4.24 -9.26
N THR A 330 31.76 5.01 -8.28
CA THR A 330 32.85 4.57 -7.39
C THR A 330 32.47 3.36 -6.55
N LYS A 331 31.23 3.30 -6.04
CA LYS A 331 30.72 2.13 -5.32
C LYS A 331 30.65 0.89 -6.22
N LEU A 332 30.15 1.04 -7.45
CA LEU A 332 30.07 -0.05 -8.41
C LEU A 332 31.46 -0.58 -8.80
N GLU A 333 32.44 0.32 -9.00
CA GLU A 333 33.82 -0.06 -9.27
C GLU A 333 34.47 -0.83 -8.11
N ASN A 334 34.15 -0.46 -6.87
CA ASN A 334 34.62 -1.17 -5.69
C ASN A 334 34.00 -2.57 -5.56
N ILE A 335 32.68 -2.70 -5.81
CA ILE A 335 32.00 -3.99 -5.83
C ILE A 335 32.60 -4.90 -6.93
N LEU A 336 32.84 -4.35 -8.13
CA LEU A 336 33.48 -5.10 -9.21
C LEU A 336 34.91 -5.55 -8.86
N LYS A 337 35.68 -4.74 -8.12
CA LYS A 337 37.01 -5.14 -7.61
C LYS A 337 36.90 -6.26 -6.58
N GLU A 338 35.93 -6.21 -5.68
CA GLU A 338 35.70 -7.27 -4.69
C GLU A 338 35.27 -8.58 -5.35
N ILE A 339 34.37 -8.55 -6.34
CA ILE A 339 33.97 -9.72 -7.11
C ILE A 339 35.17 -10.33 -7.84
N ARG A 340 36.02 -9.51 -8.48
CA ARG A 340 37.23 -10.00 -9.14
C ARG A 340 38.19 -10.66 -8.16
N LYS A 341 38.39 -10.06 -6.98
CA LYS A 341 39.24 -10.63 -5.93
C LYS A 341 38.68 -11.96 -5.40
N ALA A 342 37.36 -12.04 -5.19
CA ALA A 342 36.70 -13.27 -4.74
C ALA A 342 36.81 -14.39 -5.78
N ASN A 343 36.64 -14.07 -7.07
CA ASN A 343 36.81 -15.05 -8.15
C ASN A 343 38.25 -15.54 -8.27
N GLN A 344 39.25 -14.66 -8.12
CA GLN A 344 40.66 -15.05 -8.08
C GLN A 344 40.97 -15.99 -6.91
N GLN A 345 40.39 -15.72 -5.74
CA GLN A 345 40.53 -16.58 -4.56
C GLN A 345 39.92 -17.96 -4.80
N LEU A 346 38.73 -18.02 -5.40
CA LEU A 346 38.01 -19.26 -5.69
C LEU A 346 38.73 -20.11 -6.76
N ASP A 347 39.31 -19.45 -7.77
CA ASP A 347 40.14 -20.11 -8.78
C ASP A 347 41.41 -20.72 -8.15
N LEU A 348 42.07 -20.02 -7.23
CA LEU A 348 43.24 -20.53 -6.49
C LEU A 348 42.88 -21.73 -5.59
N GLU A 349 41.75 -21.67 -4.89
CA GLU A 349 41.26 -22.78 -4.06
C GLU A 349 40.89 -24.02 -4.90
N THR A 350 40.30 -23.80 -6.06
CA THR A 350 39.96 -24.86 -7.02
C THR A 350 41.24 -25.51 -7.59
N GLN A 351 42.23 -24.71 -7.96
CA GLN A 351 43.53 -25.21 -8.44
C GLN A 351 44.26 -26.02 -7.34
N SER A 352 44.26 -25.53 -6.10
CA SER A 352 44.85 -26.26 -4.96
C SER A 352 44.18 -27.61 -4.74
N SER A 353 42.84 -27.65 -4.79
CA SER A 353 42.07 -28.89 -4.61
C SER A 353 42.32 -29.89 -5.73
N VAL A 354 42.37 -29.43 -6.99
CA VAL A 354 42.71 -30.29 -8.14
C VAL A 354 44.12 -30.86 -7.98
N ARG A 355 45.10 -30.04 -7.56
CA ARG A 355 46.47 -30.50 -7.34
C ARG A 355 46.56 -31.56 -6.24
N GLU A 356 45.82 -31.38 -5.15
CA GLU A 356 45.76 -32.34 -4.05
C GLU A 356 45.13 -33.68 -4.49
N ILE A 357 44.05 -33.65 -5.26
CA ILE A 357 43.42 -34.84 -5.84
C ILE A 357 44.39 -35.58 -6.77
N VAL A 358 45.10 -34.85 -7.63
CA VAL A 358 46.07 -35.48 -8.55
C VAL A 358 47.25 -36.08 -7.79
N GLN A 359 47.72 -35.42 -6.71
CA GLN A 359 48.79 -35.94 -5.86
C GLN A 359 48.36 -37.20 -5.10
N ASP A 360 47.13 -37.24 -4.59
CA ASP A 360 46.55 -38.42 -3.93
C ASP A 360 46.38 -39.59 -4.93
N LEU A 361 45.97 -39.29 -6.18
CA LEU A 361 45.92 -40.30 -7.24
C LEU A 361 47.30 -40.84 -7.61
N LEU A 362 48.32 -39.97 -7.71
CA LEU A 362 49.71 -40.37 -7.97
C LEU A 362 50.25 -41.27 -6.87
N THR A 363 50.08 -40.89 -5.59
CA THR A 363 50.55 -41.69 -4.46
C THR A 363 49.81 -43.03 -4.36
N LYS A 364 48.51 -43.09 -4.69
CA LYS A 364 47.75 -44.35 -4.80
C LYS A 364 48.25 -45.24 -5.94
N VAL A 365 48.66 -44.67 -7.07
CA VAL A 365 49.24 -45.42 -8.19
C VAL A 365 50.65 -45.94 -7.84
N GLU A 366 51.46 -45.14 -7.16
CA GLU A 366 52.82 -45.55 -6.73
C GLU A 366 52.80 -46.62 -5.62
N THR A 367 51.80 -46.59 -4.74
CA THR A 367 51.65 -47.59 -3.66
C THR A 367 50.97 -48.88 -4.11
N ALA A 368 50.23 -48.86 -5.24
CA ALA A 368 49.60 -50.03 -5.84
C ALA A 368 50.56 -50.88 -6.70
N THR A 369 51.66 -51.36 -6.11
CA THR A 369 52.47 -52.55 -6.50
C THR A 369 53.16 -52.63 -7.90
N PRO A 370 54.25 -53.42 -8.02
CA PRO A 370 55.28 -53.26 -9.07
C PRO A 370 55.01 -53.93 -10.44
N ASP A 371 53.90 -54.63 -10.63
CA ASP A 371 53.70 -55.51 -11.82
C ASP A 371 52.68 -54.99 -12.84
N THR A 372 52.29 -53.71 -12.76
CA THR A 372 51.39 -53.06 -13.73
C THR A 372 52.21 -52.31 -14.81
N PRO A 373 51.88 -52.46 -16.11
CA PRO A 373 52.72 -51.96 -17.20
C PRO A 373 52.87 -50.43 -17.19
N THR A 374 54.08 -49.97 -17.47
CA THR A 374 54.61 -48.60 -17.52
C THR A 374 53.81 -47.57 -18.35
N ALA A 375 52.74 -47.99 -19.03
CA ALA A 375 51.91 -47.13 -19.88
C ALA A 375 51.02 -46.15 -19.08
N ASN A 376 50.59 -46.50 -17.86
CA ASN A 376 49.67 -45.66 -17.10
C ASN A 376 50.37 -44.48 -16.39
N VAL A 377 51.64 -44.63 -15.99
CA VAL A 377 52.41 -43.57 -15.30
C VAL A 377 52.70 -42.40 -16.26
N GLY A 378 53.01 -42.68 -17.53
CA GLY A 378 53.22 -41.63 -18.54
C GLY A 378 51.97 -40.82 -18.89
N THR A 379 50.78 -41.42 -18.71
CA THR A 379 49.50 -40.74 -19.00
C THR A 379 49.12 -39.77 -17.88
N ILE A 380 49.46 -40.10 -16.64
CA ILE A 380 49.23 -39.23 -15.47
C ILE A 380 50.24 -38.09 -15.43
N SER A 381 51.51 -38.32 -15.78
CA SER A 381 52.51 -37.24 -15.92
C SER A 381 52.11 -36.24 -17.01
N ASN A 382 51.65 -36.72 -18.17
CA ASN A 382 51.10 -35.88 -19.24
C ASN A 382 49.85 -35.08 -18.81
N LEU A 383 49.05 -35.58 -17.87
CA LEU A 383 47.92 -34.85 -17.31
C LEU A 383 48.38 -33.70 -16.41
N MET A 384 49.43 -33.91 -15.60
CA MET A 384 50.04 -32.84 -14.79
C MET A 384 50.67 -31.77 -15.67
N ASP A 385 51.44 -32.16 -16.69
CA ASP A 385 52.07 -31.21 -17.62
C ASP A 385 51.01 -30.37 -18.35
N ARG A 386 49.87 -30.96 -18.74
CA ARG A 386 48.75 -30.23 -19.36
C ARG A 386 47.98 -29.34 -18.40
N VAL A 387 47.89 -29.70 -17.11
CA VAL A 387 47.29 -28.85 -16.08
C VAL A 387 48.21 -27.66 -15.80
N GLU A 388 49.53 -27.87 -15.72
CA GLU A 388 50.52 -26.79 -15.55
C GLU A 388 50.57 -25.87 -16.78
N GLU A 389 50.48 -26.41 -18.00
CA GLU A 389 50.39 -25.62 -19.24
C GLU A 389 49.09 -24.79 -19.29
N TYR A 390 47.95 -25.37 -18.87
CA TYR A 390 46.68 -24.64 -18.80
C TYR A 390 46.73 -23.49 -17.77
N VAL A 391 47.36 -23.70 -16.62
CA VAL A 391 47.57 -22.67 -15.59
C VAL A 391 48.50 -21.56 -16.09
N ALA A 392 49.58 -21.90 -16.80
CA ALA A 392 50.49 -20.92 -17.39
C ALA A 392 49.85 -20.10 -18.52
N SER A 393 48.90 -20.70 -19.27
CA SER A 393 48.20 -20.02 -20.39
C SER A 393 47.14 -19.00 -19.97
N LYS A 394 46.79 -18.94 -18.67
CA LYS A 394 45.72 -18.08 -18.13
C LYS A 394 46.20 -16.84 -17.38
N GLU A 395 47.48 -16.49 -17.42
CA GLU A 395 47.92 -15.16 -16.95
C GLU A 395 47.15 -14.06 -17.70
N PRO A 396 46.45 -13.15 -16.99
CA PRO A 396 45.58 -12.19 -17.65
C PRO A 396 46.41 -11.10 -18.33
N ASP A 397 46.32 -11.05 -19.66
CA ASP A 397 46.83 -9.95 -20.48
C ASP A 397 46.07 -8.66 -20.11
N THR A 398 46.69 -7.78 -19.32
CA THR A 398 46.06 -6.54 -18.81
C THR A 398 46.05 -5.38 -19.80
N THR A 399 46.22 -5.62 -21.10
CA THR A 399 46.28 -4.56 -22.10
C THR A 399 45.14 -4.64 -23.11
N ASN A 400 44.36 -3.55 -23.15
CA ASN A 400 43.43 -3.13 -24.19
C ASN A 400 42.07 -3.82 -24.24
N LEU A 401 41.04 -3.12 -23.77
CA LEU A 401 39.70 -3.14 -24.38
C LEU A 401 39.07 -1.74 -24.25
N SER A 402 39.41 -0.86 -25.19
CA SER A 402 38.58 0.27 -25.59
C SER A 402 37.78 -0.15 -26.82
N SER A 403 36.45 -0.25 -26.71
CA SER A 403 35.49 0.17 -27.73
C SER A 403 34.06 -0.21 -27.34
N SER A 404 33.15 0.62 -27.80
CA SER A 404 31.72 0.68 -27.59
C SER A 404 30.98 -0.66 -27.72
N ALA A 405 30.11 -0.94 -26.75
CA ALA A 405 28.99 -1.85 -26.93
C ALA A 405 27.70 -1.00 -26.91
N ASP A 406 26.97 -1.04 -28.02
CA ASP A 406 25.63 -0.47 -28.14
C ASP A 406 24.67 -1.09 -27.14
N ALA A 407 23.77 -0.27 -26.60
CA ALA A 407 22.76 -0.67 -25.64
C ALA A 407 21.72 -1.62 -26.30
N PRO A 408 21.26 -2.67 -25.60
CA PRO A 408 20.25 -3.56 -26.15
C PRO A 408 18.89 -2.85 -26.21
N HIS A 409 18.34 -2.76 -27.41
CA HIS A 409 16.96 -2.35 -27.69
C HIS A 409 16.02 -3.51 -27.33
N TRP A 410 15.17 -3.31 -26.31
CA TRP A 410 14.13 -4.25 -25.94
C TRP A 410 12.83 -3.85 -26.66
N GLU A 411 12.43 -4.62 -27.67
CA GLU A 411 11.10 -4.50 -28.27
C GLU A 411 10.10 -5.31 -27.44
N TYR A 412 9.10 -4.62 -26.89
CA TYR A 412 7.92 -5.25 -26.29
C TYR A 412 7.02 -5.77 -27.42
N SER A 413 6.89 -7.09 -27.54
CA SER A 413 5.80 -7.73 -28.29
C SER A 413 4.58 -7.84 -27.38
N SER A 414 3.57 -7.02 -27.66
CA SER A 414 2.20 -7.20 -27.16
C SER A 414 1.44 -8.08 -28.16
N SER A 415 1.25 -9.35 -27.84
CA SER A 415 0.31 -10.23 -28.53
C SER A 415 -0.96 -10.34 -27.70
N ASP A 416 -1.90 -9.43 -27.95
CA ASP A 416 -3.30 -9.62 -27.58
C ASP A 416 -3.95 -10.48 -28.67
N GLU A 417 -4.10 -11.78 -28.39
CA GLU A 417 -4.97 -12.66 -29.18
C GLU A 417 -6.37 -12.57 -28.57
N GLU A 418 -7.28 -11.88 -29.28
CA GLU A 418 -8.72 -11.88 -29.02
C GLU A 418 -9.31 -13.23 -29.44
N GLU A 419 -9.72 -14.06 -28.49
CA GLU A 419 -10.60 -15.19 -28.74
C GLU A 419 -12.06 -14.70 -28.78
N GLU A 420 -12.64 -14.71 -29.98
CA GLU A 420 -14.09 -14.61 -30.21
C GLU A 420 -14.75 -15.95 -29.86
N GLU A 421 -15.61 -15.98 -28.83
CA GLU A 421 -16.55 -17.09 -28.64
C GLU A 421 -17.93 -16.75 -29.23
N GLU A 422 -18.28 -17.48 -30.29
CA GLU A 422 -19.63 -17.66 -30.81
C GLU A 422 -20.57 -18.20 -29.72
N GLN A 423 -21.72 -17.55 -29.53
CA GLN A 423 -22.89 -18.23 -28.97
C GLN A 423 -24.01 -18.29 -30.01
N THR A 424 -24.17 -19.50 -30.52
CA THR A 424 -25.29 -19.99 -31.30
C THR A 424 -26.57 -19.98 -30.47
N ALA A 425 -27.64 -19.55 -31.13
CA ALA A 425 -29.00 -19.69 -30.66
C ALA A 425 -29.43 -21.15 -30.69
N GLU A 426 -30.23 -21.57 -29.70
CA GLU A 426 -31.31 -22.53 -29.94
C GLU A 426 -32.43 -22.34 -28.90
N ASN A 427 -33.64 -22.19 -29.45
CA ASN A 427 -34.92 -22.24 -28.76
C ASN A 427 -35.14 -23.65 -28.18
N GLU A 428 -35.90 -23.75 -27.09
CA GLU A 428 -37.03 -24.69 -27.04
C GLU A 428 -38.01 -24.32 -25.91
N ASN A 429 -39.29 -24.36 -26.29
CA ASN A 429 -40.46 -24.24 -25.42
C ASN A 429 -40.55 -25.43 -24.47
N GLU A 430 -41.14 -25.26 -23.29
CA GLU A 430 -42.23 -26.13 -22.84
C GLU A 430 -42.99 -25.49 -21.67
N GLU A 431 -44.29 -25.31 -21.90
CA GLU A 431 -45.33 -25.11 -20.91
C GLU A 431 -45.44 -26.40 -20.07
N GLU A 432 -45.61 -26.30 -18.75
CA GLU A 432 -46.57 -27.19 -18.08
C GLU A 432 -47.03 -26.70 -16.70
N GLU A 433 -48.27 -27.06 -16.44
CA GLU A 433 -49.20 -26.66 -15.39
C GLU A 433 -48.77 -27.05 -13.97
N GLY A 434 -49.22 -26.28 -12.98
CA GLY A 434 -49.04 -26.67 -11.58
C GLY A 434 -49.68 -25.74 -10.55
N GLN A 435 -50.94 -25.34 -10.72
CA GLN A 435 -51.72 -24.74 -9.63
C GLN A 435 -52.71 -25.74 -9.04
N LYS A 436 -52.38 -26.23 -7.85
CA LYS A 436 -53.31 -26.81 -6.86
C LYS A 436 -52.69 -26.64 -5.48
N GLU A 437 -53.20 -25.70 -4.69
CA GLU A 437 -53.51 -25.97 -3.29
C GLU A 437 -54.42 -24.88 -2.70
N THR A 438 -55.43 -25.39 -2.01
CA THR A 438 -56.58 -24.77 -1.35
C THR A 438 -56.28 -24.40 0.10
N LYS A 439 -56.85 -23.29 0.59
CA LYS A 439 -57.55 -23.13 1.90
C LYS A 439 -57.90 -21.64 2.12
N GLU A 440 -59.17 -21.22 2.26
CA GLU A 440 -60.04 -21.26 3.48
C GLU A 440 -59.29 -20.69 4.71
N GLU A 441 -59.70 -19.68 5.47
CA GLU A 441 -60.93 -18.93 5.82
C GLU A 441 -60.46 -17.49 6.17
N ALA A 442 -61.24 -16.40 6.25
CA ALA A 442 -62.41 -16.22 7.11
C ALA A 442 -63.16 -14.93 6.75
N GLU A 443 -64.49 -15.02 6.79
CA GLU A 443 -65.43 -13.91 6.88
C GLU A 443 -65.42 -13.34 8.32
N CYS A 444 -65.18 -12.03 8.46
CA CYS A 444 -66.05 -11.06 9.15
C CYS A 444 -65.50 -9.64 9.00
#